data_AF-A0A8S9ZG49-F1
#
_entry.id   AF-A0A8S9ZG49-F1
#
_cell.length_a   1.000
_cell.length_b   1.000
_cell.length_c   1.000
_cell.angle_alpha   90.00
_cell.angle_beta   90.00
_cell.angle_gamma   90.00
#
_symmetry.space_group_name_H-M   'P 1'
#
loop_
_entity.id
_entity.type
_entity.pdbx_description
1 polymer ?
#
loop_
_entity_poly.entity_id
_entity_poly.type
_entity_poly.pdbx_seq_one_letter_code
_entity_poly.pdbx_strand_id
1 'polypeptide(L)'
;MFCIFLVYAFSTLISTAPPQVLAEHLHQRWLSDQNFSLIAPKIVYQMSDNVTVCSQVLSFALRDFNTRNEIRKQSRKMFRNFVCTLVELYPVYRKIDKCLSACLIDPIFRCLKMLILEHPDDRDLNSLANIIINSGQQLSLLNNSECEGLVIYCRRWLCSNKIVIEEDTKRLLMTAIDLWTYSWDRNLFPDCLSRFYKELKNEEKQETIKTDLIKLKPIEKLENGQQLNDKVKYNLINNSFKFKKKNNYKMFLKKQKQYKGSNETYIALPNCSIENNEKLIIKEDEK
;
A
#
# COMPACT_ATOMS: atom_id res chain seq x y z
N MET A 1 23.59 12.64 2.60
CA MET A 1 23.62 13.65 3.67
C MET A 1 22.35 14.50 3.75
N PHE A 2 21.65 14.77 2.63
CA PHE A 2 20.38 15.53 2.61
C PHE A 2 19.17 14.85 3.31
N CYS A 3 19.11 13.51 3.39
CA CYS A 3 18.02 12.82 4.10
C CYS A 3 18.02 13.04 5.62
N ILE A 4 19.18 13.34 6.23
CA ILE A 4 19.27 13.55 7.69
C ILE A 4 18.68 14.91 8.05
N PHE A 5 18.93 15.95 7.25
CA PHE A 5 18.36 17.28 7.47
C PHE A 5 16.84 17.31 7.32
N LEU A 6 16.28 16.57 6.36
CA LEU A 6 14.83 16.53 6.17
C LEU A 6 14.13 15.78 7.31
N VAL A 7 14.73 14.70 7.80
CA VAL A 7 14.24 13.95 8.97
C VAL A 7 14.38 14.76 10.26
N TYR A 8 15.49 15.49 10.45
CA TYR A 8 15.70 16.31 11.65
C TYR A 8 14.79 17.54 11.64
N ALA A 9 14.66 18.23 10.50
CA ALA A 9 13.73 19.34 10.36
C ALA A 9 12.27 18.90 10.56
N PHE A 10 11.86 17.75 9.99
CA PHE A 10 10.55 17.18 10.28
C PHE A 10 10.40 16.81 11.75
N SER A 11 11.40 16.15 12.36
CA SER A 11 11.37 15.76 13.77
C SER A 11 11.19 16.98 14.68
N THR A 12 11.92 18.08 14.42
CA THR A 12 11.78 19.32 15.17
C THR A 12 10.39 19.94 14.98
N LEU A 13 9.88 19.99 13.74
CA LEU A 13 8.56 20.53 13.42
C LEU A 13 7.43 19.73 14.09
N ILE A 14 7.57 18.39 14.08
CA ILE A 14 6.66 17.44 14.72
C ILE A 14 6.62 17.63 16.23
N SER A 15 7.77 17.89 16.86
CA SER A 15 7.84 18.09 18.31
C SER A 15 7.30 19.45 18.77
N THR A 16 7.17 20.44 17.88
CA THR A 16 6.73 21.80 18.22
C THR A 16 5.29 22.12 17.79
N ALA A 17 4.75 21.43 16.79
CA ALA A 17 3.41 21.71 16.28
C ALA A 17 2.31 21.09 17.17
N PRO A 18 1.17 21.77 17.36
CA PRO A 18 0.00 21.16 17.99
C PRO A 18 -0.42 19.89 17.23
N PRO A 19 -0.72 18.77 17.92
CA PRO A 19 -1.15 17.51 17.29
C PRO A 19 -2.24 17.66 16.23
N GLN A 20 -3.22 18.53 16.50
CA GLN A 20 -4.34 18.91 15.64
C GLN A 20 -3.87 19.40 14.27
N VAL A 21 -2.99 20.39 14.29
CA VAL A 21 -2.47 21.06 13.09
C VAL A 21 -1.64 20.07 12.27
N LEU A 22 -0.88 19.21 12.95
CA LEU A 22 -0.09 18.19 12.30
C LEU A 22 -0.96 17.14 11.60
N ALA A 23 -1.99 16.63 12.26
CA ALA A 23 -2.93 15.69 11.67
C ALA A 23 -3.66 16.30 10.46
N GLU A 24 -4.04 17.57 10.55
CA GLU A 24 -4.70 18.29 9.44
C GLU A 24 -3.76 18.50 8.24
N HIS A 25 -2.51 18.87 8.48
CA HIS A 25 -1.52 18.97 7.41
C HIS A 25 -1.23 17.62 6.75
N LEU A 26 -1.17 16.54 7.52
CA LEU A 26 -1.05 15.18 6.98
C LEU A 26 -2.25 14.84 6.08
N HIS A 27 -3.46 15.14 6.54
CA HIS A 27 -4.71 14.92 5.80
C HIS A 27 -4.73 15.69 4.46
N GLN A 28 -4.48 17.00 4.50
CA GLN A 28 -4.46 17.83 3.30
C GLN A 28 -3.41 17.38 2.28
N ARG A 29 -2.23 16.97 2.76
CA ARG A 29 -1.13 16.53 1.89
C ARG A 29 -1.38 15.15 1.29
N TRP A 30 -1.96 14.22 2.03
CA TRP A 30 -2.26 12.90 1.46
C TRP A 30 -3.34 12.99 0.39
N LEU A 31 -4.29 13.93 0.48
CA LEU A 31 -5.31 14.09 -0.57
C LEU A 31 -4.72 14.73 -1.84
N SER A 32 -3.80 15.68 -1.69
CA SER A 32 -3.28 16.47 -2.82
C SER A 32 -2.09 15.83 -3.56
N ASP A 33 -1.23 15.10 -2.85
CA ASP A 33 0.02 14.54 -3.39
C ASP A 33 0.05 13.01 -3.30
N GLN A 34 0.18 12.37 -4.47
CA GLN A 34 0.24 10.92 -4.60
C GLN A 34 1.46 10.33 -3.91
N ASN A 35 2.63 10.98 -3.98
CA ASN A 35 3.83 10.48 -3.30
C ASN A 35 3.66 10.59 -1.78
N PHE A 36 3.03 11.67 -1.32
CA PHE A 36 2.79 11.88 0.09
C PHE A 36 1.76 10.89 0.67
N SER A 37 0.81 10.41 -0.13
CA SER A 37 -0.13 9.35 0.28
C SER A 37 0.55 8.07 0.80
N LEU A 38 1.77 7.76 0.31
CA LEU A 38 2.58 6.60 0.73
C LEU A 38 3.55 6.93 1.89
N ILE A 39 3.73 8.21 2.20
CA ILE A 39 4.66 8.70 3.23
C ILE A 39 3.90 9.03 4.52
N ALA A 40 2.72 9.64 4.42
CA ALA A 40 1.92 10.05 5.57
C ALA A 40 1.71 8.92 6.59
N PRO A 41 1.35 7.68 6.20
CA PRO A 41 1.19 6.58 7.15
C PRO A 41 2.48 6.23 7.90
N LYS A 42 3.64 6.37 7.26
CA LYS A 42 4.95 6.12 7.89
C LYS A 42 5.27 7.20 8.93
N ILE A 43 4.88 8.45 8.65
CA ILE A 43 4.98 9.56 9.61
C ILE A 43 4.08 9.27 10.83
N VAL A 44 2.84 8.83 10.59
CA VAL A 44 1.91 8.45 11.67
C VAL A 44 2.48 7.32 12.53
N TYR A 45 3.11 6.32 11.92
CA TYR A 45 3.77 5.24 12.66
C TYR A 45 4.89 5.74 13.59
N GLN A 46 5.68 6.72 13.14
CA GLN A 46 6.72 7.34 13.97
C GLN A 46 6.13 8.13 15.15
N MET A 47 4.87 8.54 15.06
CA MET A 47 4.12 9.24 16.10
C MET A 47 3.14 8.32 16.84
N SER A 48 3.38 7.01 16.83
CA SER A 48 2.45 6.05 17.45
C SER A 48 2.21 6.30 18.95
N ASP A 49 3.15 6.93 19.64
CA ASP A 49 2.99 7.35 21.03
C ASP A 49 2.11 8.61 21.19
N ASN A 50 1.91 9.38 20.13
CA ASN A 50 1.04 10.56 20.11
C ASN A 50 -0.40 10.16 19.77
N VAL A 51 -1.12 9.69 20.79
CA VAL A 51 -2.51 9.22 20.70
C VAL A 51 -3.43 10.27 20.05
N THR A 52 -3.19 11.55 20.28
CA THR A 52 -3.99 12.63 19.70
C THR A 52 -3.83 12.69 18.18
N VAL A 53 -2.60 12.60 17.65
CA VAL A 53 -2.38 12.57 16.21
C VAL A 53 -2.99 11.30 15.60
N CYS A 54 -2.75 10.14 16.21
CA CYS A 54 -3.29 8.88 15.71
C CYS A 54 -4.83 8.87 15.69
N SER A 55 -5.48 9.31 16.76
CA SER A 55 -6.95 9.36 16.80
C SER A 55 -7.53 10.32 15.77
N GLN A 56 -6.89 11.48 15.54
CA GLN A 56 -7.33 12.45 14.53
C GLN A 56 -7.11 11.97 13.11
N VAL A 57 -5.96 11.35 12.81
CA VAL A 57 -5.70 10.73 11.50
C VAL A 57 -6.73 9.65 11.21
N LEU A 58 -7.05 8.80 12.19
CA LEU A 58 -8.07 7.77 12.01
C LEU A 58 -9.44 8.40 11.74
N SER A 59 -9.80 9.44 12.51
CA SER A 59 -11.03 10.20 12.31
C SER A 59 -11.11 10.80 10.90
N PHE A 60 -10.01 11.38 10.39
CA PHE A 60 -9.95 11.90 9.03
C PHE A 60 -10.09 10.80 7.97
N ALA A 61 -9.42 9.65 8.13
CA ALA A 61 -9.55 8.55 7.19
C ALA A 61 -10.98 7.98 7.14
N LEU A 62 -11.65 7.86 8.30
CA LEU A 62 -13.05 7.42 8.39
C LEU A 62 -14.02 8.47 7.84
N ARG A 63 -13.74 9.77 8.07
CA ARG A 63 -14.51 10.86 7.46
C ARG A 63 -14.40 10.82 5.94
N ASP A 64 -13.19 10.70 5.40
CA ASP A 64 -12.95 10.61 3.96
C ASP A 64 -13.62 9.37 3.36
N PHE A 65 -13.68 8.26 4.11
CA PHE A 65 -14.47 7.09 3.70
C PHE A 65 -15.97 7.38 3.67
N ASN A 66 -16.51 8.08 4.67
CA ASN A 66 -17.92 8.43 4.71
C ASN A 66 -18.30 9.39 3.58
N THR A 67 -17.39 10.31 3.20
CA THR A 67 -17.57 11.28 2.11
C THR A 67 -16.87 10.88 0.80
N ARG A 68 -16.58 9.58 0.63
CA ARG A 68 -15.77 9.05 -0.49
C ARG A 68 -16.35 9.38 -1.87
N ASN A 69 -17.68 9.42 -1.97
CA ASN A 69 -18.38 9.73 -3.22
C ASN A 69 -18.17 11.21 -3.58
N GLU A 70 -18.27 12.12 -2.62
CA GLU A 70 -17.99 13.54 -2.82
C GLU A 70 -16.52 13.76 -3.20
N ILE A 71 -15.57 13.10 -2.52
CA ILE A 71 -14.14 13.20 -2.84
C ILE A 71 -13.89 12.73 -4.28
N ARG A 72 -14.45 11.58 -4.69
CA ARG A 72 -14.31 11.05 -6.06
C ARG A 72 -14.91 11.99 -7.10
N LYS A 73 -16.08 12.56 -6.81
CA LYS A 73 -16.77 13.52 -7.69
C LYS A 73 -15.97 14.82 -7.84
N GLN A 74 -15.39 15.33 -6.75
CA GLN A 74 -14.57 16.53 -6.75
C GLN A 74 -13.25 16.31 -7.47
N SER A 75 -12.57 15.19 -7.19
CA SER A 75 -11.34 14.79 -7.86
C SER A 75 -11.07 13.31 -7.72
N ARG A 76 -11.06 12.61 -8.86
CA ARG A 76 -10.62 11.20 -8.91
C ARG A 76 -9.19 11.02 -8.39
N LYS A 77 -8.31 12.02 -8.60
CA LYS A 77 -6.94 12.00 -8.06
C LYS A 77 -6.95 11.98 -6.54
N MET A 78 -7.74 12.84 -5.89
CA MET A 78 -7.84 12.87 -4.43
C MET A 78 -8.38 11.54 -3.90
N PHE A 79 -9.40 10.98 -4.57
CA PHE A 79 -9.93 9.67 -4.21
C PHE A 79 -8.86 8.58 -4.30
N ARG A 80 -8.12 8.47 -5.42
CA ARG A 80 -7.02 7.49 -5.55
C ARG A 80 -5.98 7.63 -4.44
N ASN A 81 -5.54 8.86 -4.16
CA ASN A 81 -4.58 9.12 -3.11
C ASN A 81 -5.11 8.71 -1.72
N PHE A 82 -6.39 8.98 -1.45
CA PHE A 82 -7.06 8.51 -0.24
C PHE A 82 -7.07 6.98 -0.16
N VAL A 83 -7.45 6.27 -1.23
CA VAL A 83 -7.45 4.78 -1.23
C VAL A 83 -6.04 4.23 -0.96
N CYS A 84 -5.00 4.80 -1.59
CA CYS A 84 -3.61 4.44 -1.32
C CYS A 84 -3.24 4.66 0.16
N THR A 85 -3.58 5.83 0.70
CA THR A 85 -3.32 6.17 2.11
C THR A 85 -4.05 5.20 3.05
N LEU A 86 -5.31 4.88 2.76
CA LEU A 86 -6.14 4.00 3.57
C LEU A 86 -5.55 2.59 3.68
N VAL A 87 -5.07 2.03 2.56
CA VAL A 87 -4.39 0.73 2.53
C VAL A 87 -3.10 0.76 3.36
N GLU A 88 -2.31 1.82 3.23
CA GLU A 88 -1.04 1.99 3.95
C GLU A 88 -1.22 2.33 5.45
N LEU A 89 -2.36 2.92 5.84
CA LEU A 89 -2.70 3.15 7.25
C LEU A 89 -3.04 1.85 7.98
N TYR A 90 -3.60 0.85 7.31
CA TYR A 90 -3.95 -0.42 7.95
C TYR A 90 -2.78 -1.11 8.68
N PRO A 91 -1.60 -1.37 8.06
CA PRO A 91 -0.47 -1.95 8.80
C PRO A 91 0.04 -1.06 9.94
N VAL A 92 -0.15 0.26 9.84
CA VAL A 92 0.24 1.21 10.91
C VAL A 92 -0.68 1.02 12.10
N TYR A 93 -2.00 1.11 11.91
CA TYR A 93 -2.96 0.87 12.98
C TYR A 93 -2.88 -0.55 13.51
N ARG A 94 -2.60 -1.55 12.67
CA ARG A 94 -2.44 -2.94 13.14
C ARG A 94 -1.32 -3.09 14.16
N LYS A 95 -0.26 -2.28 14.07
CA LYS A 95 0.84 -2.24 15.04
C LYS A 95 0.49 -1.45 16.30
N ILE A 96 -0.31 -0.40 16.17
CA ILE A 96 -0.79 0.41 17.31
C ILE A 96 -1.81 -0.40 18.11
N ASP A 97 -2.89 -0.82 17.46
CA ASP A 97 -3.98 -1.58 18.07
C ASP A 97 -4.73 -2.43 17.02
N LYS A 98 -4.83 -3.74 17.29
CA LYS A 98 -5.48 -4.69 16.38
C LYS A 98 -6.97 -4.44 16.22
N CYS A 99 -7.66 -4.00 17.27
CA CYS A 99 -9.08 -3.68 17.25
C CYS A 99 -9.33 -2.43 16.41
N LEU A 100 -8.53 -1.36 16.59
CA LEU A 100 -8.63 -0.16 15.78
C LEU A 100 -8.39 -0.46 14.29
N SER A 101 -7.40 -1.30 13.97
CA SER A 101 -7.15 -1.66 12.57
C SER A 101 -8.33 -2.37 11.88
N ALA A 102 -9.18 -3.06 12.64
CA ALA A 102 -10.31 -3.80 12.07
C ALA A 102 -11.36 -2.88 11.44
N CYS A 103 -11.51 -1.64 11.94
CA CYS A 103 -12.48 -0.70 11.37
C CYS A 103 -12.10 -0.21 9.96
N LEU A 104 -10.86 -0.44 9.52
CA LEU A 104 -10.39 -0.06 8.19
C LEU A 104 -10.61 -1.14 7.13
N ILE A 105 -10.88 -2.39 7.53
CA ILE A 105 -10.97 -3.53 6.60
C ILE A 105 -12.11 -3.32 5.58
N ASP A 106 -13.33 -3.04 6.04
CA ASP A 106 -14.48 -2.78 5.16
C ASP A 106 -14.27 -1.52 4.29
N PRO A 107 -13.83 -0.37 4.84
CA PRO A 107 -13.44 0.79 4.05
C PRO A 107 -12.46 0.50 2.92
N ILE A 108 -11.41 -0.29 3.19
CA ILE A 108 -10.39 -0.64 2.19
C ILE A 108 -11.04 -1.35 1.00
N PHE A 109 -11.77 -2.44 1.24
CA PHE A 109 -12.32 -3.24 0.15
C PHE A 109 -13.42 -2.51 -0.63
N ARG A 110 -14.24 -1.71 0.05
CA ARG A 110 -15.22 -0.86 -0.64
C ARG A 110 -14.55 0.17 -1.54
N CYS A 111 -13.52 0.86 -1.06
CA CYS A 111 -12.79 1.83 -1.87
C CYS A 111 -12.03 1.19 -3.04
N LEU A 112 -11.47 -0.01 -2.86
CA LEU A 112 -10.84 -0.75 -3.96
C LEU A 112 -11.87 -1.18 -5.02
N LYS A 113 -13.06 -1.62 -4.60
CA LYS A 113 -14.17 -1.90 -5.51
C LYS A 113 -14.60 -0.67 -6.29
N MET A 114 -14.68 0.50 -5.66
CA MET A 114 -14.97 1.76 -6.36
C MET A 114 -13.93 2.09 -7.43
N LEU A 115 -12.65 1.78 -7.22
CA LEU A 115 -11.60 1.97 -8.24
C LEU A 115 -11.76 1.09 -9.47
N ILE A 116 -12.49 -0.03 -9.40
CA ILE A 116 -12.59 -0.98 -10.51
C ILE A 116 -13.99 -1.17 -11.10
N LEU A 117 -15.04 -0.85 -10.33
CA LEU A 117 -16.44 -1.06 -10.74
C LEU A 117 -17.16 0.22 -11.16
N GLU A 118 -16.85 1.35 -10.51
CA GLU A 118 -17.64 2.58 -10.64
C GLU A 118 -17.09 3.50 -11.74
N HIS A 119 -17.25 3.08 -13.00
CA HIS A 119 -16.79 3.82 -14.18
C HIS A 119 -15.31 4.24 -14.08
N PRO A 120 -14.39 3.27 -13.94
CA PRO A 120 -12.97 3.58 -13.77
C PRO A 120 -12.42 4.33 -14.98
N ASP A 121 -11.37 5.11 -14.77
CA ASP A 121 -10.46 5.52 -15.85
C ASP A 121 -9.16 4.71 -15.79
N ASP A 122 -8.27 4.90 -16.77
CA ASP A 122 -6.96 4.22 -16.79
C ASP A 122 -6.17 4.48 -15.50
N ARG A 123 -6.22 5.70 -14.95
CA ARG A 123 -5.47 6.07 -13.74
C ARG A 123 -6.03 5.39 -12.48
N ASP A 124 -7.33 5.13 -12.42
CA ASP A 124 -7.96 4.34 -11.37
C ASP A 124 -7.46 2.89 -11.41
N LEU A 125 -7.43 2.28 -12.61
CA LEU A 125 -6.91 0.93 -12.82
C LEU A 125 -5.41 0.84 -12.51
N ASN A 126 -4.64 1.85 -12.92
CA ASN A 126 -3.21 1.97 -12.61
C ASN A 126 -2.96 2.03 -11.10
N SER A 127 -3.72 2.85 -10.38
CA SER A 127 -3.63 2.99 -8.93
C SER A 127 -3.96 1.68 -8.22
N LEU A 128 -5.04 1.02 -8.65
CA LEU A 128 -5.44 -0.28 -8.10
C LEU A 128 -4.37 -1.35 -8.34
N ALA A 129 -3.85 -1.44 -9.56
CA ALA A 129 -2.84 -2.43 -9.91
C ALA A 129 -1.59 -2.26 -9.03
N ASN A 130 -1.14 -1.01 -8.84
CA ASN A 130 -0.05 -0.70 -7.92
C ASN A 130 -0.35 -1.13 -6.47
N ILE A 131 -1.57 -0.90 -5.99
CA ILE A 131 -1.98 -1.34 -4.66
C ILE A 131 -1.91 -2.88 -4.55
N ILE A 132 -2.44 -3.62 -5.53
CA ILE A 132 -2.43 -5.09 -5.51
C ILE A 132 -1.00 -5.64 -5.60
N ILE A 133 -0.14 -5.03 -6.40
CA ILE A 133 1.28 -5.42 -6.51
C ILE A 133 2.01 -5.23 -5.18
N ASN A 134 1.81 -4.08 -4.52
CA ASN A 134 2.57 -3.70 -3.33
C ASN A 134 2.01 -4.29 -2.04
N SER A 135 0.69 -4.40 -1.94
CA SER A 135 -0.02 -4.74 -0.70
C SER A 135 -0.94 -5.96 -0.84
N GLY A 136 -0.98 -6.61 -2.01
CA GLY A 136 -1.91 -7.71 -2.28
C GLY A 136 -1.75 -8.92 -1.37
N GLN A 137 -0.52 -9.29 -0.98
CA GLN A 137 -0.29 -10.36 0.00
C GLN A 137 -0.92 -10.03 1.35
N GLN A 138 -0.85 -8.77 1.76
CA GLN A 138 -1.48 -8.32 2.99
C GLN A 138 -3.01 -8.34 2.85
N LEU A 139 -3.53 -7.84 1.72
CA LEU A 139 -4.97 -7.81 1.46
C LEU A 139 -5.58 -9.21 1.41
N SER A 140 -4.89 -10.21 0.84
CA SER A 140 -5.40 -11.59 0.79
C SER A 140 -5.49 -12.24 2.16
N LEU A 141 -4.57 -11.92 3.07
CA LEU A 141 -4.65 -12.33 4.47
C LEU A 141 -5.82 -11.67 5.22
N LEU A 142 -6.30 -10.50 4.78
CA LEU A 142 -7.47 -9.85 5.36
C LEU A 142 -8.77 -10.44 4.83
N ASN A 143 -8.87 -10.55 3.51
CA ASN A 143 -10.02 -11.13 2.85
C ASN A 143 -9.63 -11.63 1.46
N ASN A 144 -9.44 -12.94 1.36
CA ASN A 144 -9.02 -13.58 0.12
C ASN A 144 -10.11 -13.53 -0.96
N SER A 145 -11.39 -13.69 -0.60
CA SER A 145 -12.48 -13.69 -1.59
C SER A 145 -12.68 -12.31 -2.21
N GLU A 146 -12.50 -11.24 -1.42
CA GLU A 146 -12.52 -9.87 -1.92
C GLU A 146 -11.37 -9.61 -2.90
N CYS A 147 -10.16 -10.09 -2.58
CA CYS A 147 -9.02 -9.98 -3.49
C CYS A 147 -9.22 -10.78 -4.78
N GLU A 148 -9.78 -11.98 -4.70
CA GLU A 148 -10.14 -12.79 -5.86
C GLU A 148 -11.10 -12.03 -6.78
N GLY A 149 -12.13 -11.40 -6.19
CA GLY A 149 -13.04 -10.52 -6.91
C GLY A 149 -12.31 -9.41 -7.67
N LEU A 150 -11.41 -8.69 -7.00
CA LEU A 150 -10.60 -7.64 -7.65
C LEU A 150 -9.79 -8.18 -8.84
N VAL A 151 -9.15 -9.35 -8.69
CA VAL A 151 -8.34 -9.98 -9.75
C VAL A 151 -9.19 -10.41 -10.94
N ILE A 152 -10.40 -10.94 -10.71
CA ILE A 152 -11.36 -11.24 -11.78
C ILE A 152 -11.69 -9.99 -12.58
N TYR A 153 -11.93 -8.85 -11.90
CA TYR A 153 -12.18 -7.60 -12.61
C TYR A 153 -10.95 -7.07 -13.34
N CYS A 154 -9.72 -7.26 -12.83
CA CYS A 154 -8.49 -6.92 -13.56
C CYS A 154 -8.43 -7.68 -14.90
N ARG A 155 -8.71 -8.99 -14.89
CA ARG A 155 -8.80 -9.80 -16.12
C ARG A 155 -9.87 -9.26 -17.06
N ARG A 156 -11.05 -8.94 -16.53
CA ARG A 156 -12.15 -8.40 -17.33
C ARG A 156 -11.77 -7.09 -18.01
N TRP A 157 -11.06 -6.19 -17.33
CA TRP A 157 -10.61 -4.94 -17.93
C TRP A 157 -9.55 -5.13 -19.00
N LEU A 158 -8.61 -6.07 -18.83
CA LEU A 158 -7.63 -6.41 -19.87
C LEU A 158 -8.28 -6.97 -21.14
N CYS A 159 -9.37 -7.73 -21.00
CA CYS A 159 -10.12 -8.28 -22.13
C CYS A 159 -11.19 -7.32 -22.68
N SER A 160 -11.40 -6.15 -22.06
CA SER A 160 -12.47 -5.23 -22.44
C SER A 160 -11.95 -4.05 -23.23
N ASN A 161 -12.61 -3.74 -24.35
CA ASN A 161 -12.36 -2.54 -25.13
C ASN A 161 -13.21 -1.33 -24.67
N LYS A 162 -13.80 -1.39 -23.47
CA LYS A 162 -14.69 -0.34 -22.95
C LYS A 162 -13.94 0.91 -22.49
N ILE A 163 -12.67 0.76 -22.09
CA ILE A 163 -11.79 1.85 -21.68
C ILE A 163 -10.50 1.69 -22.48
N VAL A 164 -9.93 2.82 -22.91
CA VAL A 164 -8.57 2.85 -23.46
C VAL A 164 -7.61 2.74 -22.29
N ILE A 165 -6.97 1.57 -22.16
CA ILE A 165 -5.98 1.29 -21.12
C ILE A 165 -4.58 1.47 -21.72
N GLU A 166 -3.75 2.29 -21.06
CA GLU A 166 -2.36 2.53 -21.42
C GLU A 166 -1.52 1.25 -21.24
N GLU A 167 -0.42 1.15 -21.99
CA GLU A 167 0.44 -0.04 -21.95
C GLU A 167 1.01 -0.30 -20.55
N ASP A 168 1.45 0.75 -19.86
CA ASP A 168 1.94 0.66 -18.48
C ASP A 168 0.89 0.10 -17.54
N THR A 169 -0.35 0.57 -17.65
CA THR A 169 -1.47 0.09 -16.84
C THR A 169 -1.79 -1.38 -17.17
N LYS A 170 -1.77 -1.78 -18.43
CA LYS A 170 -1.91 -3.20 -18.83
C LYS A 170 -0.82 -4.07 -18.20
N ARG A 171 0.44 -3.63 -18.27
CA ARG A 171 1.59 -4.32 -17.67
C ARG A 171 1.42 -4.49 -16.16
N LEU A 172 0.97 -3.45 -15.47
CA LEU A 172 0.71 -3.50 -14.03
C LEU A 172 -0.49 -4.38 -13.66
N LEU A 173 -1.53 -4.45 -14.50
CA LEU A 173 -2.64 -5.38 -14.28
C LEU A 173 -2.19 -6.84 -14.48
N MET A 174 -1.37 -7.14 -15.50
CA MET A 174 -0.83 -8.48 -15.76
C MET A 174 0.08 -8.97 -14.61
N THR A 175 1.19 -8.29 -14.33
CA THR A 175 1.43 -7.70 -13.00
C THR A 175 0.80 -8.38 -11.78
N ALA A 176 -0.28 -7.72 -11.35
CA ALA A 176 -1.11 -8.10 -10.23
C ALA A 176 -1.72 -9.50 -10.37
N ILE A 177 -2.18 -9.90 -11.57
CA ILE A 177 -2.81 -11.20 -11.84
C ILE A 177 -1.80 -12.34 -11.66
N ASP A 178 -0.58 -12.17 -12.16
CA ASP A 178 0.47 -13.17 -12.02
C ASP A 178 0.89 -13.32 -10.56
N LEU A 179 1.09 -12.19 -9.86
CA LEU A 179 1.38 -12.22 -8.44
C LEU A 179 0.28 -12.94 -7.66
N TRP A 180 -1.00 -12.65 -7.92
CA TRP A 180 -2.11 -13.39 -7.32
C TRP A 180 -2.01 -14.90 -7.59
N THR A 181 -1.80 -15.28 -8.85
CA THR A 181 -1.76 -16.70 -9.29
C THR A 181 -0.70 -17.50 -8.55
N TYR A 182 0.44 -16.86 -8.23
CA TYR A 182 1.55 -17.49 -7.51
C TYR A 182 1.68 -16.99 -6.06
N SER A 183 0.56 -16.62 -5.43
CA SER A 183 0.50 -16.27 -3.99
C SER A 183 1.51 -15.18 -3.56
N TRP A 184 1.76 -14.22 -4.44
CA TRP A 184 2.74 -13.14 -4.32
C TRP A 184 4.19 -13.60 -4.11
N ASP A 185 4.48 -14.87 -4.33
CA ASP A 185 5.84 -15.40 -4.27
C ASP A 185 6.42 -15.52 -5.69
N ARG A 186 7.35 -14.60 -6.00
CA ARG A 186 8.04 -14.58 -7.29
C ARG A 186 8.94 -15.80 -7.50
N ASN A 187 9.29 -16.55 -6.45
CA ASN A 187 10.07 -17.78 -6.59
C ASN A 187 9.23 -18.93 -7.16
N LEU A 188 7.91 -18.83 -7.06
CA LEU A 188 6.97 -19.78 -7.65
C LEU A 188 6.68 -19.49 -9.13
N PHE A 189 7.23 -18.39 -9.68
CA PHE A 189 7.03 -18.06 -11.08
C PHE A 189 7.74 -19.09 -11.98
N PRO A 190 7.07 -19.58 -13.05
CA PRO A 190 7.75 -20.39 -14.05
C PRO A 190 8.85 -19.60 -14.74
N ASP A 191 9.83 -20.30 -15.32
CA ASP A 191 11.02 -19.69 -15.93
C ASP A 191 10.67 -18.66 -17.01
N CYS A 192 9.66 -18.93 -17.83
CA CYS A 192 9.22 -18.00 -18.88
C CYS A 192 8.77 -16.66 -18.28
N LEU A 193 7.99 -16.69 -17.21
CA LEU A 193 7.48 -15.50 -16.54
C LEU A 193 8.60 -14.76 -15.79
N SER A 194 9.49 -15.53 -15.15
CA SER A 194 10.69 -14.99 -14.52
C SER A 194 11.60 -14.27 -15.51
N ARG A 195 11.76 -14.79 -16.74
CA ARG A 195 12.52 -14.14 -17.82
C ARG A 195 11.81 -12.89 -18.33
N PHE A 196 10.51 -12.97 -18.61
CA PHE A 196 9.69 -11.84 -19.03
C PHE A 196 9.86 -10.63 -18.09
N TYR A 197 9.71 -10.83 -16.77
CA TYR A 197 9.88 -9.73 -15.80
C TYR A 197 11.34 -9.26 -15.62
N LYS A 198 12.33 -10.08 -15.95
CA LYS A 198 13.74 -9.66 -15.97
C LYS A 198 14.02 -8.78 -17.20
N GLU A 199 13.49 -9.15 -18.35
CA GLU A 199 13.61 -8.41 -19.60
C GLU A 199 12.95 -7.03 -19.50
N LEU A 200 11.71 -6.96 -19.00
CA LEU A 200 11.02 -5.69 -18.73
C LEU A 200 11.84 -4.73 -17.85
N LYS A 201 12.43 -5.25 -16.75
CA LYS A 201 13.28 -4.43 -15.87
C LYS A 201 14.57 -3.95 -16.53
N ASN A 202 15.06 -4.67 -17.54
CA ASN A 202 16.26 -4.28 -18.27
C ASN A 202 15.92 -3.20 -19.30
N GLU A 203 14.76 -3.27 -19.95
CA GLU A 203 14.24 -2.25 -20.87
C GLU A 203 14.04 -0.91 -20.15
N GLU A 204 13.37 -0.92 -18.99
CA GLU A 204 13.13 0.27 -18.16
C GLU A 204 14.43 1.00 -17.77
N LYS A 205 15.50 0.23 -17.47
CA LYS A 205 16.84 0.78 -17.17
C LYS A 205 17.51 1.40 -18.38
N GLN A 206 17.32 0.81 -19.56
CA GLN A 206 17.91 1.33 -20.79
C GLN A 206 17.23 2.63 -21.23
N GLU A 207 15.91 2.73 -21.06
CA GLU A 207 15.16 3.97 -21.36
C GLU A 207 15.55 5.12 -20.43
N THR A 208 15.73 4.86 -19.13
CA THR A 208 16.17 5.89 -18.18
C THR A 208 17.56 6.42 -18.53
N ILE A 209 18.51 5.54 -18.85
CA ILE A 209 19.88 5.94 -19.26
C ILE A 209 19.85 6.77 -20.55
N LYS A 210 19.06 6.36 -21.56
CA LYS A 210 18.91 7.13 -22.82
C LYS A 210 18.31 8.51 -22.58
N THR A 211 17.29 8.60 -21.73
CA THR A 211 16.61 9.86 -21.41
C THR A 211 17.53 10.82 -20.64
N ASP A 212 18.38 10.30 -19.76
CA ASP A 212 19.34 11.11 -19.01
C ASP A 212 20.53 11.56 -19.88
N LEU A 213 20.97 10.73 -20.84
CA LEU A 213 22.01 11.10 -21.82
C LEU A 213 21.54 12.20 -22.79
N ILE A 214 20.26 12.22 -23.18
CA ILE A 214 19.70 13.27 -24.04
C ILE A 214 19.65 14.63 -23.31
N LYS A 215 19.48 14.63 -21.98
CA LYS A 215 19.50 15.85 -21.14
C LYS A 215 20.92 16.39 -20.88
N LEU A 216 21.97 15.64 -21.24
CA LEU A 216 23.37 16.00 -21.02
C LEU A 216 24.09 16.48 -22.29
N LYS A 217 23.39 16.68 -23.42
CA LYS A 217 24.01 17.36 -24.57
C LYS A 217 24.30 18.82 -24.21
N PRO A 218 25.52 19.34 -24.46
CA PRO A 218 25.86 20.72 -24.12
C PRO A 218 25.00 21.69 -24.92
N ILE A 219 24.47 22.70 -24.23
CA ILE A 219 23.92 23.90 -24.86
C ILE A 219 25.10 24.60 -25.55
N GLU A 220 25.21 24.44 -26.86
CA GLU A 220 26.05 25.31 -27.67
C GLU A 220 25.46 26.72 -27.64
N LYS A 221 26.23 27.61 -27.01
CA LYS A 221 26.23 29.07 -27.01
C LYS A 221 25.07 29.77 -27.74
N LEU A 222 24.26 30.49 -26.97
CA LEU A 222 23.70 31.76 -27.43
C LEU A 222 24.07 32.87 -26.44
N GLU A 223 24.82 33.83 -26.96
CA GLU A 223 25.07 35.12 -26.36
C GLU A 223 23.76 35.93 -26.28
N ASN A 224 23.45 36.42 -25.08
CA ASN A 224 23.16 37.82 -24.76
C ASN A 224 22.24 37.90 -23.55
N GLY A 225 22.65 38.76 -22.61
CA GLY A 225 22.10 38.80 -21.27
C GLY A 225 20.69 39.33 -21.18
N GLN A 226 19.99 38.86 -20.15
CA GLN A 226 19.25 39.70 -19.19
C GLN A 226 18.82 38.84 -18.00
N GLN A 227 18.73 39.52 -16.86
CA GLN A 227 18.55 39.01 -15.50
C GLN A 227 17.41 37.99 -15.36
N LEU A 228 17.63 36.94 -14.55
CA LEU A 228 16.55 36.06 -14.10
C LEU A 228 16.53 35.95 -12.58
N ASN A 229 15.44 36.49 -12.04
CA ASN A 229 14.94 36.31 -10.68
C ASN A 229 14.77 34.84 -10.30
N ASP A 230 14.87 34.63 -8.98
CA ASP A 230 14.72 33.39 -8.23
C ASP A 230 13.60 32.47 -8.73
N LYS A 231 14.01 31.28 -9.20
CA LYS A 231 13.17 30.08 -9.19
C LYS A 231 14.00 28.90 -8.69
N VAL A 232 13.90 28.65 -7.38
CA VAL A 232 14.36 27.40 -6.77
C VAL A 232 13.55 26.25 -7.35
N LYS A 233 14.20 25.49 -8.23
CA LYS A 233 13.66 24.28 -8.89
C LYS A 233 14.00 23.09 -7.99
N TYR A 234 13.00 22.52 -7.31
CA TYR A 234 13.18 21.27 -6.56
C TYR A 234 13.29 20.10 -7.54
N ASN A 235 14.50 19.56 -7.70
CA ASN A 235 14.71 18.26 -8.35
C ASN A 235 14.43 17.15 -7.32
N LEU A 236 13.32 16.42 -7.50
CA LEU A 236 13.01 15.20 -6.77
C LEU A 236 13.91 14.07 -7.27
N ILE A 237 14.83 13.62 -6.42
CA ILE A 237 15.62 12.42 -6.63
C ILE A 237 14.78 11.22 -6.21
N ASN A 238 14.26 10.48 -7.20
CA ASN A 238 13.83 9.10 -7.03
C ASN A 238 15.09 8.23 -6.91
N ASN A 239 15.51 7.91 -5.69
CA ASN A 239 16.43 6.80 -5.44
C ASN A 239 16.10 6.09 -4.12
N SER A 240 15.45 4.94 -4.27
CA SER A 240 15.54 3.74 -3.44
C SER A 240 15.68 3.93 -1.91
N PHE A 241 14.55 3.91 -1.20
CA PHE A 241 14.55 3.51 0.21
C PHE A 241 14.76 1.99 0.32
N LYS A 242 16.03 1.55 0.35
CA LYS A 242 16.38 0.18 0.77
C LYS A 242 16.53 0.16 2.29
N PHE A 243 15.50 -0.28 3.00
CA PHE A 243 15.65 -0.69 4.40
C PHE A 243 16.40 -2.03 4.45
N LYS A 244 17.63 -2.03 4.98
CA LYS A 244 18.35 -3.26 5.34
C LYS A 244 17.63 -3.91 6.53
N LYS A 245 16.93 -5.02 6.28
CA LYS A 245 16.38 -5.88 7.33
C LYS A 245 17.55 -6.64 8.00
N LYS A 246 18.01 -6.19 9.17
CA LYS A 246 18.88 -6.99 10.04
C LYS A 246 18.00 -8.03 10.74
N ASN A 247 18.01 -9.27 10.25
CA ASN A 247 17.45 -10.41 10.97
C ASN A 247 18.38 -10.77 12.13
N ASN A 248 18.00 -10.42 13.36
CA ASN A 248 18.54 -11.01 14.57
C ASN A 248 17.42 -11.77 15.28
N TYR A 249 17.14 -12.99 14.84
CA TYR A 249 16.40 -13.95 15.67
C TYR A 249 17.41 -14.70 16.53
N LYS A 250 17.60 -14.25 17.77
CA LYS A 250 18.11 -15.12 18.83
C LYS A 250 17.00 -16.08 19.20
N MET A 251 17.16 -17.35 18.83
CA MET A 251 16.37 -18.47 19.36
C MET A 251 16.49 -18.49 20.89
N PHE A 252 15.38 -18.24 21.58
CA PHE A 252 15.19 -18.72 22.95
C PHE A 252 14.64 -20.15 22.87
N LEU A 253 15.54 -21.13 22.85
CA LEU A 253 15.20 -22.54 23.10
C LEU A 253 14.98 -22.70 24.61
N LYS A 254 13.72 -22.68 25.04
CA LYS A 254 13.34 -23.12 26.38
C LYS A 254 13.28 -24.65 26.37
N LYS A 255 14.28 -25.29 26.98
CA LYS A 255 14.31 -26.74 27.25
C LYS A 255 13.01 -27.15 27.97
N GLN A 256 12.19 -27.99 27.34
CA GLN A 256 11.24 -28.84 28.05
C GLN A 256 11.75 -30.27 28.03
N LYS A 257 11.63 -30.92 29.19
CA LYS A 257 12.23 -32.20 29.56
C LYS A 257 11.66 -33.33 28.70
N GLN A 258 12.56 -34.22 28.28
CA GLN A 258 12.25 -35.55 27.75
C GLN A 258 11.42 -36.36 28.75
N TYR A 259 10.32 -36.93 28.28
CA TYR A 259 9.84 -38.23 28.73
C TYR A 259 9.69 -39.14 27.51
N LYS A 260 10.21 -40.36 27.67
CA LYS A 260 10.30 -41.44 26.68
C LYS A 260 8.92 -41.93 26.23
N GLY A 261 8.82 -42.39 24.98
CA GLY A 261 7.92 -43.50 24.65
C GLY A 261 7.25 -43.42 23.27
N SER A 262 7.57 -44.43 22.46
CA SER A 262 6.83 -44.99 21.31
C SER A 262 6.70 -44.22 19.99
N ASN A 263 7.09 -44.96 18.95
CA ASN A 263 6.95 -44.73 17.52
C ASN A 263 5.49 -44.49 17.10
N GLU A 264 5.27 -43.62 16.12
CA GLU A 264 4.27 -43.86 15.07
C GLU A 264 4.41 -42.86 13.91
N THR A 265 4.32 -43.40 12.70
CA THR A 265 4.37 -42.72 11.41
C THR A 265 2.94 -42.31 11.03
N TYR A 266 2.67 -41.05 10.70
CA TYR A 266 1.42 -40.68 10.02
C TYR A 266 1.62 -39.61 8.94
N ILE A 267 1.16 -39.98 7.74
CA ILE A 267 0.78 -39.08 6.65
C ILE A 267 -0.71 -38.77 6.85
N ALA A 268 -1.12 -37.50 6.73
CA ALA A 268 -2.49 -37.15 6.32
C ALA A 268 -2.59 -35.71 5.78
N LEU A 269 -3.14 -35.62 4.56
CA LEU A 269 -3.69 -34.45 3.87
C LEU A 269 -5.13 -34.13 4.40
N PRO A 270 -5.81 -33.07 3.92
CA PRO A 270 -6.80 -32.29 4.67
C PRO A 270 -8.26 -32.78 4.48
N ASN A 271 -9.17 -32.36 5.38
CA ASN A 271 -10.51 -31.84 5.02
C ASN A 271 -11.37 -31.39 6.22
N CYS A 272 -11.99 -30.21 6.01
CA CYS A 272 -13.36 -29.76 6.28
C CYS A 272 -14.13 -29.94 7.62
N SER A 273 -14.75 -28.80 7.98
CA SER A 273 -16.14 -28.53 8.44
C SER A 273 -16.60 -28.72 9.91
N ILE A 274 -16.95 -27.56 10.51
CA ILE A 274 -18.22 -27.15 11.16
C ILE A 274 -18.92 -28.16 12.09
N GLU A 275 -19.12 -27.79 13.37
CA GLU A 275 -20.45 -27.69 13.99
C GLU A 275 -20.46 -26.92 15.32
N ASN A 276 -21.55 -26.18 15.51
CA ASN A 276 -21.92 -25.37 16.68
C ASN A 276 -22.35 -26.27 17.87
N ASN A 277 -22.16 -25.80 19.11
CA ASN A 277 -23.27 -25.61 20.08
C ASN A 277 -22.78 -25.17 21.47
N GLU A 278 -23.75 -24.59 22.20
CA GLU A 278 -23.84 -24.33 23.65
C GLU A 278 -23.56 -22.89 24.13
N LYS A 279 -24.40 -22.24 24.94
CA LYS A 279 -25.80 -22.45 25.40
C LYS A 279 -26.20 -21.14 26.12
N LEU A 280 -27.41 -20.63 25.85
CA LEU A 280 -28.07 -19.59 26.65
C LEU A 280 -28.47 -20.17 28.02
N ILE A 281 -28.31 -19.40 29.09
CA ILE A 281 -28.95 -19.65 30.39
C ILE A 281 -29.88 -18.47 30.66
N ILE A 282 -31.19 -18.76 30.68
CA ILE A 282 -32.26 -17.89 31.17
C ILE A 282 -32.48 -18.24 32.64
N LYS A 283 -32.66 -17.22 33.49
CA LYS A 283 -33.12 -17.36 34.88
C LYS A 283 -34.37 -16.49 35.06
N GLU A 284 -35.42 -17.14 35.50
CA GLU A 284 -36.62 -16.71 36.23
C GLU A 284 -37.32 -18.05 36.55
N ASP A 285 -38.04 -18.30 37.63
CA ASP A 285 -38.24 -17.78 38.98
C ASP A 285 -39.32 -18.74 39.53
N GLU A 286 -39.29 -19.14 40.80
CA GLU A 286 -40.50 -19.51 41.56
C GLU A 286 -40.16 -19.96 42.99
N LYS A 287 -40.43 -19.09 43.97
CA LYS A 287 -41.37 -19.31 45.07
C LYS A 287 -41.58 -18.05 45.91
#